data_AF-A0A7Y4VRD8-F1
#
_entry.id   AF-A0A7Y4VRD8-F1
#
_cell.length_a   1.000
_cell.length_b   1.000
_cell.length_c   1.000
_cell.angle_alpha   90.00
_cell.angle_beta   90.00
_cell.angle_gamma   90.00
#
_symmetry.space_group_name_H-M   'P 1'
#
loop_
_entity.id
_entity.type
_entity.pdbx_description
1 polymer ?
#
loop_
_entity_poly.entity_id
_entity_poly.type
_entity_poly.pdbx_seq_one_letter_code
_entity_poly.pdbx_strand_id
1 'polypeptide(L)'
;MKRARATRKGITRRHVLKGTVAGGTAFSVLPLLPGCPDFLQDILEQQPREWRTLHFDFSHVSDEHRNERLVVHVPGSSSHLSVLRPHDGASRRRFRGVNAALGDITDESLTHYAEGISLPADALQLYWVTLGERKTGNPRLVGAFLHLPRDTTEVIDKRAR
;
A
#
# COMPACT_ATOMS: atom_id res chain seq x y z
N MET A 1 9.31 -24.51 48.50
CA MET A 1 8.89 -23.30 47.75
C MET A 1 8.83 -23.65 46.26
N LYS A 2 7.63 -23.82 45.67
CA LYS A 2 7.44 -24.13 44.24
C LYS A 2 7.31 -22.82 43.46
N ARG A 3 8.25 -22.53 42.55
CA ARG A 3 8.15 -21.37 41.63
C ARG A 3 7.05 -21.61 40.60
N ALA A 4 6.05 -20.74 40.56
CA ALA A 4 5.04 -20.71 39.52
C ALA A 4 5.70 -20.33 38.18
N ARG A 5 5.71 -21.27 37.24
CA ARG A 5 6.18 -21.05 35.86
C ARG A 5 5.09 -20.26 35.14
N ALA A 6 5.28 -18.96 34.96
CA ALA A 6 4.38 -18.12 34.18
C ALA A 6 4.29 -18.66 32.75
N THR A 7 3.14 -19.21 32.40
CA THR A 7 2.80 -19.60 31.03
C THR A 7 2.75 -18.34 30.18
N ARG A 8 3.74 -18.16 29.28
CA ARG A 8 3.65 -17.19 28.18
C ARG A 8 2.39 -17.53 27.38
N LYS A 9 1.30 -16.76 27.58
CA LYS A 9 0.08 -16.88 26.78
C LYS A 9 0.46 -16.59 25.32
N GLY A 10 0.51 -17.63 24.50
CA GLY A 10 0.81 -17.52 23.08
C GLY A 10 -0.21 -16.62 22.40
N ILE A 11 0.26 -15.61 21.68
CA ILE A 11 -0.56 -14.73 20.86
C ILE A 11 -1.20 -15.58 19.74
N THR A 12 -2.51 -15.85 19.88
CA THR A 12 -3.26 -16.71 18.95
C THR A 12 -3.63 -15.97 17.66
N ARG A 13 -3.96 -16.69 16.57
CA ARG A 13 -4.39 -16.12 15.27
C ARG A 13 -5.49 -15.06 15.43
N ARG A 14 -6.40 -15.26 16.39
CA ARG A 14 -7.45 -14.30 16.76
C ARG A 14 -6.91 -13.01 17.39
N HIS A 15 -5.77 -12.98 18.05
CA HIS A 15 -5.20 -11.75 18.62
C HIS A 15 -4.49 -10.90 17.58
N VAL A 16 -3.79 -11.51 16.61
CA VAL A 16 -3.20 -10.77 15.48
C VAL A 16 -4.31 -10.24 14.59
N LEU A 17 -5.25 -11.08 14.15
CA LEU A 17 -6.42 -10.60 13.40
C LEU A 17 -7.25 -9.59 14.20
N LYS A 18 -7.46 -9.75 15.51
CA LYS A 18 -8.11 -8.71 16.32
C LYS A 18 -7.28 -7.43 16.42
N GLY A 19 -5.95 -7.50 16.46
CA GLY A 19 -5.06 -6.34 16.45
C GLY A 19 -5.02 -5.61 15.10
N THR A 20 -4.91 -6.37 13.99
CA THR A 20 -4.92 -5.85 12.61
C THR A 20 -6.33 -5.43 12.16
N VAL A 21 -7.41 -5.97 12.75
CA VAL A 21 -8.78 -5.50 12.51
C VAL A 21 -9.10 -4.29 13.40
N ALA A 22 -8.61 -4.23 14.63
CA ALA A 22 -8.72 -3.03 15.46
C ALA A 22 -7.88 -1.87 14.91
N GLY A 23 -6.76 -2.16 14.24
CA GLY A 23 -5.78 -1.16 13.83
C GLY A 23 -5.40 -1.13 12.34
N GLY A 24 -6.12 -1.79 11.43
CA GLY A 24 -5.77 -1.80 10.00
C GLY A 24 -6.98 -1.66 9.08
N THR A 25 -8.07 -2.39 9.38
CA THR A 25 -9.36 -2.19 8.68
C THR A 25 -10.10 -0.93 9.14
N ALA A 26 -9.85 -0.46 10.37
CA ALA A 26 -10.38 0.82 10.81
C ALA A 26 -9.86 1.96 9.89
N PHE A 27 -8.55 2.01 9.62
CA PHE A 27 -7.93 3.18 8.98
C PHE A 27 -8.17 3.33 7.47
N SER A 28 -8.56 2.27 6.77
CA SER A 28 -8.86 2.33 5.33
C SER A 28 -10.33 2.64 5.04
N VAL A 29 -11.23 2.47 6.02
CA VAL A 29 -12.67 2.77 5.90
C VAL A 29 -13.06 4.05 6.65
N LEU A 30 -12.27 4.47 7.66
CA LEU A 30 -12.56 5.66 8.47
C LEU A 30 -12.64 7.00 7.72
N PRO A 31 -11.96 7.26 6.59
CA PRO A 31 -12.18 8.49 5.83
C PRO A 31 -13.61 8.63 5.26
N LEU A 32 -14.37 7.53 5.21
CA LEU A 32 -15.77 7.51 4.76
C LEU A 32 -16.77 7.64 5.92
N LEU A 33 -16.31 7.65 7.18
CA LEU A 33 -17.17 7.78 8.35
C LEU A 33 -17.13 9.25 8.86
N PRO A 34 -18.26 9.97 8.83
CA PRO A 34 -18.31 11.35 9.34
C PRO A 34 -18.09 11.38 10.86
N GLY A 35 -17.06 12.09 11.33
CA GLY A 35 -16.95 12.52 12.74
C GLY A 35 -15.65 12.29 13.51
N CYS A 36 -14.54 11.83 12.89
CA CYS A 36 -13.28 11.67 13.64
C CYS A 36 -12.01 11.93 12.80
N PRO A 37 -11.74 13.16 12.33
CA PRO A 37 -10.57 13.43 11.48
C PRO A 37 -9.26 13.57 12.27
N ASP A 38 -9.26 14.28 13.41
CA ASP A 38 -8.00 14.80 13.97
C ASP A 38 -7.18 13.75 14.74
N PHE A 39 -7.81 12.92 15.57
CA PHE A 39 -7.11 11.89 16.36
C PHE A 39 -6.51 10.76 15.51
N LEU A 40 -7.14 10.45 14.37
CA LEU A 40 -6.65 9.40 13.47
C LEU A 40 -5.42 9.85 12.70
N GLN A 41 -5.33 11.15 12.39
CA GLN A 41 -4.19 11.68 11.66
C GLN A 41 -2.91 11.61 12.51
N ASP A 42 -2.97 11.99 13.78
CA ASP A 42 -1.84 11.86 14.71
C ASP A 42 -1.35 10.40 14.84
N ILE A 43 -2.28 9.44 14.91
CA ILE A 43 -1.93 8.02 14.95
C ILE A 43 -1.24 7.58 13.65
N LEU A 44 -1.76 8.00 12.50
CA LEU A 44 -1.21 7.64 11.19
C LEU A 44 0.17 8.26 10.95
N GLU A 45 0.43 9.44 11.50
CA GLU A 45 1.73 10.12 11.43
C GLU A 45 2.78 9.48 12.34
N GLN A 46 2.37 8.91 13.48
CA GLN A 46 3.28 8.24 14.42
C GLN A 46 3.56 6.77 14.08
N GLN A 47 2.87 6.19 13.10
CA GLN A 47 3.12 4.81 12.67
C GLN A 47 4.48 4.65 11.98
N PRO A 48 5.20 3.54 12.22
CA PRO A 48 6.45 3.28 11.52
C PRO A 48 6.17 3.18 10.01
N ARG A 49 7.02 3.83 9.21
CA ARG A 49 6.86 3.94 7.75
C ARG A 49 7.97 3.20 7.02
N GLU A 50 7.62 2.69 5.85
CA GLU A 50 8.55 2.19 4.86
C GLU A 50 8.36 2.91 3.53
N TRP A 51 9.46 3.12 2.81
CA TRP A 51 9.45 3.76 1.49
C TRP A 51 9.54 2.70 0.40
N ARG A 52 8.59 2.74 -0.52
CA ARG A 52 8.47 1.77 -1.61
C ARG A 52 8.47 2.45 -2.96
N THR A 53 8.97 1.73 -3.95
CA THR A 53 8.66 2.00 -5.35
C THR A 53 7.51 1.08 -5.72
N LEU A 54 6.40 1.67 -6.18
CA LEU A 54 5.22 0.94 -6.64
C LEU A 54 5.24 0.88 -8.17
N HIS A 55 4.89 -0.28 -8.72
CA HIS A 55 4.79 -0.53 -10.15
C HIS A 55 3.37 -0.95 -10.49
N PHE A 56 2.87 -0.50 -11.64
CA PHE A 56 1.47 -0.65 -12.00
C PHE A 56 1.28 -1.12 -13.45
N ASP A 57 0.31 -2.00 -13.62
CA ASP A 57 -0.23 -2.40 -14.92
C ASP A 57 -1.57 -1.67 -15.19
N PHE A 58 -1.52 -0.70 -16.10
CA PHE A 58 -2.68 0.00 -16.63
C PHE A 58 -2.86 -0.27 -18.13
N SER A 59 -2.38 -1.41 -18.64
CA SER A 59 -2.57 -1.82 -20.05
C SER A 59 -4.04 -1.92 -20.45
N HIS A 60 -4.93 -2.18 -19.48
CA HIS A 60 -6.38 -2.18 -19.65
C HIS A 60 -7.00 -0.79 -19.79
N VAL A 61 -6.28 0.27 -19.43
CA VAL A 61 -6.70 1.66 -19.62
C VAL A 61 -6.35 2.05 -21.05
N SER A 62 -7.31 2.63 -21.80
CA SER A 62 -7.09 3.05 -23.18
C SER A 62 -5.88 3.99 -23.30
N ASP A 63 -5.18 3.93 -24.43
CA ASP A 63 -3.95 4.71 -24.65
C ASP A 63 -4.15 6.21 -24.46
N GLU A 64 -5.30 6.73 -24.87
CA GLU A 64 -5.72 8.12 -24.63
C GLU A 64 -5.70 8.46 -23.13
N HIS A 65 -6.37 7.65 -22.31
CA HIS A 65 -6.47 7.86 -20.88
C HIS A 65 -5.18 7.50 -20.14
N ARG A 66 -4.40 6.54 -20.63
CA ARG A 66 -3.16 6.09 -19.97
C ARG A 66 -2.06 7.14 -20.03
N ASN A 67 -2.11 8.04 -21.00
CA ASN A 67 -1.24 9.22 -21.09
C ASN A 67 -1.77 10.42 -20.30
N GLU A 68 -2.97 10.32 -19.70
CA GLU A 68 -3.47 11.33 -18.76
C GLU A 68 -2.75 11.23 -17.40
N ARG A 69 -3.01 12.23 -16.56
CA ARG A 69 -2.49 12.30 -15.19
C ARG A 69 -3.11 11.21 -14.31
N LEU A 70 -2.38 10.12 -14.09
CA LEU A 70 -2.68 9.10 -13.09
C LEU A 70 -2.15 9.54 -11.71
N VAL A 71 -2.99 9.45 -10.69
CA VAL A 71 -2.68 9.93 -9.33
C VAL A 71 -2.87 8.80 -8.33
N VAL A 72 -1.88 8.54 -7.49
CA VAL A 72 -2.00 7.59 -6.38
C VAL A 72 -2.47 8.28 -5.10
N HIS A 73 -3.46 7.66 -4.47
CA HIS A 73 -4.07 8.09 -3.22
C HIS A 73 -3.64 7.13 -2.13
N VAL A 74 -2.73 7.60 -1.27
CA VAL A 74 -2.26 6.87 -0.09
C VAL A 74 -2.63 7.69 1.15
N PRO A 75 -3.80 7.48 1.77
CA PRO A 75 -4.22 8.26 2.93
C PRO A 75 -3.19 8.24 4.07
N GLY A 76 -3.03 9.35 4.79
CA GLY A 76 -2.04 9.43 5.89
C GLY A 76 -0.59 9.23 5.44
N SER A 77 -0.27 9.54 4.18
CA SER A 77 1.10 9.51 3.63
C SER A 77 1.47 10.88 3.10
N SER A 78 2.73 11.29 3.29
CA SER A 78 3.29 12.46 2.63
C SER A 78 3.29 12.34 1.10
N SER A 79 3.17 11.11 0.58
CA SER A 79 3.08 10.81 -0.85
C SER A 79 1.64 10.78 -1.38
N HIS A 80 0.64 11.16 -0.56
CA HIS A 80 -0.75 11.25 -1.01
C HIS A 80 -0.88 12.22 -2.20
N LEU A 81 -1.62 11.82 -3.24
CA LEU A 81 -1.79 12.54 -4.51
C LEU A 81 -0.52 12.62 -5.39
N SER A 82 0.42 11.70 -5.20
CA SER A 82 1.59 11.61 -6.09
C SER A 82 1.17 11.22 -7.50
N VAL A 83 1.77 11.88 -8.49
CA VAL A 83 1.54 11.58 -9.90
C VAL A 83 2.39 10.38 -10.30
N LEU A 84 1.76 9.42 -10.97
CA LEU A 84 2.47 8.27 -11.50
C LEU A 84 3.30 8.66 -12.73
N ARG A 85 4.49 8.08 -12.86
CA ARG A 85 5.38 8.28 -13.99
C ARG A 85 5.22 7.10 -14.95
N PRO A 86 5.07 7.35 -16.27
CA PRO A 86 5.07 6.26 -17.23
C PRO A 86 6.43 5.59 -17.26
N HIS A 87 6.44 4.27 -17.46
CA HIS A 87 7.65 3.53 -17.73
C HIS A 87 8.10 3.75 -19.17
N ASP A 88 9.41 3.86 -19.31
CA ASP A 88 10.16 3.80 -20.56
C ASP A 88 11.18 2.65 -20.50
N GLY A 89 11.88 2.39 -21.61
CA GLY A 89 12.88 1.33 -21.65
C GLY A 89 14.00 1.50 -20.61
N ALA A 90 14.36 2.73 -20.25
CA ALA A 90 15.41 3.02 -19.27
C ALA A 90 14.98 2.67 -17.84
N SER A 91 13.81 3.15 -17.42
CA SER A 91 13.23 2.86 -16.11
C SER A 91 12.91 1.37 -15.95
N ARG A 92 12.35 0.68 -16.95
CA ARG A 92 12.11 -0.77 -16.87
C ARG A 92 13.40 -1.55 -16.63
N ARG A 93 14.47 -1.26 -17.38
CA ARG A 93 15.78 -1.89 -17.17
C ARG A 93 16.33 -1.59 -15.78
N ARG A 94 16.27 -0.33 -15.33
CA ARG A 94 16.71 0.07 -13.99
C ARG A 94 15.98 -0.71 -12.91
N PHE A 95 14.66 -0.79 -12.97
CA PHE A 95 13.86 -1.42 -11.91
C PHE A 95 13.95 -2.95 -11.91
N ARG A 96 14.06 -3.59 -13.08
CA ARG A 96 14.39 -5.02 -13.16
C ARG A 96 15.75 -5.34 -12.53
N GLY A 97 16.72 -4.44 -12.66
CA GLY A 97 18.04 -4.59 -12.04
C GLY A 97 18.02 -4.58 -10.50
N VAL A 98 17.00 -3.97 -9.87
CA VAL A 98 16.88 -3.89 -8.40
C VAL A 98 15.73 -4.71 -7.82
N ASN A 99 14.82 -5.20 -8.66
CA ASN A 99 13.69 -6.03 -8.26
C ASN A 99 13.55 -7.20 -9.25
N ALA A 100 14.11 -8.34 -8.89
CA ALA A 100 14.11 -9.55 -9.71
C ALA A 100 12.69 -10.04 -10.06
N ALA A 101 11.69 -9.76 -9.21
CA ALA A 101 10.30 -10.15 -9.46
C ALA A 101 9.69 -9.43 -10.69
N LEU A 102 10.28 -8.31 -11.13
CA LEU A 102 9.87 -7.63 -12.36
C LEU A 102 10.47 -8.27 -13.63
N GLY A 103 11.36 -9.26 -13.48
CA GLY A 103 11.98 -9.97 -14.61
C GLY A 103 10.98 -10.75 -15.45
N ASP A 104 9.94 -11.30 -14.81
CA ASP A 104 8.90 -12.10 -15.47
C ASP A 104 7.71 -11.26 -16.00
N ILE A 105 7.68 -9.96 -15.71
CA ILE A 105 6.61 -9.06 -16.15
C ILE A 105 7.00 -8.47 -17.52
N THR A 106 6.10 -8.56 -18.49
CA THR A 106 6.33 -8.01 -19.84
C THR A 106 6.39 -6.47 -19.82
N ASP A 107 7.00 -5.89 -20.86
CA ASP A 107 7.11 -4.44 -20.98
C ASP A 107 5.73 -3.76 -21.11
N GLU A 108 4.77 -4.44 -21.74
CA GLU A 108 3.40 -3.98 -21.95
C GLU A 108 2.61 -3.90 -20.64
N SER A 109 2.90 -4.79 -19.68
CA SER A 109 2.26 -4.81 -18.35
C SER A 109 2.98 -3.90 -17.34
N LEU A 110 4.21 -3.49 -17.60
CA LEU A 110 4.96 -2.57 -16.73
C LEU A 110 4.79 -1.13 -17.23
N THR A 111 3.61 -0.54 -16.96
CA THR A 111 3.18 0.72 -17.58
C THR A 111 3.56 1.97 -16.80
N HIS A 112 3.44 1.97 -15.48
CA HIS A 112 3.64 3.14 -14.63
C HIS A 112 4.33 2.79 -13.32
N TYR A 113 4.94 3.79 -12.69
CA TYR A 113 5.52 3.65 -11.36
C TYR A 113 5.42 4.92 -10.53
N ALA A 114 5.62 4.77 -9.22
CA ALA A 114 5.91 5.88 -8.31
C ALA A 114 7.00 5.48 -7.31
N GLU A 115 8.02 6.32 -7.18
CA GLU A 115 9.13 6.15 -6.23
C GLU A 115 8.82 6.87 -4.91
N GLY A 116 9.41 6.39 -3.82
CA GLY A 116 9.34 7.08 -2.52
C GLY A 116 7.94 7.14 -1.92
N ILE A 117 7.08 6.16 -2.22
CA ILE A 117 5.76 6.05 -1.62
C ILE A 117 5.92 5.58 -0.18
N SER A 118 5.54 6.43 0.78
CA SER A 118 5.54 6.08 2.19
C SER A 118 4.29 5.27 2.53
N LEU A 119 4.47 4.06 3.04
CA LEU A 119 3.43 3.14 3.48
C LEU A 119 3.70 2.67 4.93
N PRO A 120 2.69 2.21 5.68
CA PRO A 120 2.89 1.61 6.98
C PRO A 120 3.80 0.37 6.91
N ALA A 121 4.74 0.28 7.84
CA ALA A 121 5.66 -0.85 7.95
C ALA A 121 5.08 -2.01 8.78
N ASP A 122 3.97 -1.80 9.48
CA ASP A 122 3.38 -2.74 10.44
C ASP A 122 1.85 -2.93 10.32
N ALA A 123 1.21 -2.22 9.38
CA ALA A 123 -0.23 -2.28 9.15
C ALA A 123 -0.60 -2.46 7.67
N LEU A 124 -1.74 -3.11 7.43
CA LEU A 124 -2.34 -3.17 6.11
C LEU A 124 -2.88 -1.79 5.72
N GLN A 125 -2.69 -1.39 4.46
CA GLN A 125 -3.26 -0.15 3.95
C GLN A 125 -3.87 -0.35 2.56
N LEU A 126 -5.14 0.03 2.41
CA LEU A 126 -5.74 0.23 1.10
C LEU A 126 -5.23 1.56 0.52
N TYR A 127 -4.78 1.52 -0.73
CA TYR A 127 -4.50 2.69 -1.55
C TYR A 127 -5.10 2.50 -2.95
N TRP A 128 -5.29 3.59 -3.68
CA TRP A 128 -5.92 3.52 -4.99
C TRP A 128 -5.33 4.50 -5.98
N VAL A 129 -5.61 4.30 -7.26
CA VAL A 129 -5.16 5.16 -8.35
C VAL A 129 -6.37 5.69 -9.09
N THR A 130 -6.35 6.98 -9.42
CA THR A 130 -7.39 7.63 -10.22
C THR A 130 -6.83 8.26 -11.49
N LEU A 131 -7.62 8.27 -12.55
CA LEU A 131 -7.42 9.14 -13.70
C LEU A 131 -7.94 10.55 -13.40
N GLY A 132 -7.14 11.55 -13.79
CA GLY A 132 -7.63 12.91 -14.02
C GLY A 132 -7.14 13.96 -13.03
N GLU A 133 -7.28 15.20 -13.49
CA GLU A 133 -6.90 16.43 -12.81
C GLU A 133 -8.15 17.24 -12.43
N ARG A 134 -8.05 18.04 -11.36
CA ARG A 134 -9.04 18.91 -10.68
C ARG A 134 -10.22 19.52 -11.47
N LYS A 135 -10.20 19.61 -12.81
CA LYS A 135 -11.15 20.39 -13.61
C LYS A 135 -12.51 19.73 -13.85
N THR A 136 -12.58 18.41 -13.99
CA THR A 136 -13.86 17.71 -14.25
C THR A 136 -14.64 17.38 -12.97
N GLY A 137 -14.04 17.60 -11.79
CA GLY A 137 -14.65 17.34 -10.48
C GLY A 137 -14.81 15.86 -10.10
N ASN A 138 -14.71 14.93 -11.07
CA ASN A 138 -15.01 13.51 -10.87
C ASN A 138 -13.78 12.64 -11.18
N PRO A 139 -12.92 12.35 -10.19
CA PRO A 139 -11.82 11.41 -10.37
C PRO A 139 -12.37 10.01 -10.69
N ARG A 140 -11.81 9.36 -11.72
CA ARG A 140 -12.21 7.99 -12.10
C ARG A 140 -11.26 6.99 -11.48
N LEU A 141 -11.77 6.03 -10.71
CA LEU A 141 -10.97 4.95 -10.13
C LEU A 141 -10.46 4.02 -11.24
N VAL A 142 -9.15 3.75 -11.27
CA VAL A 142 -8.54 2.78 -12.22
C VAL A 142 -7.89 1.59 -11.54
N GLY A 143 -7.62 1.67 -10.24
CA GLY A 143 -7.06 0.54 -9.51
C GLY A 143 -7.15 0.76 -8.01
N ALA A 144 -7.37 -0.33 -7.28
CA ALA A 144 -7.35 -0.37 -5.83
C ALA A 144 -6.43 -1.51 -5.40
N PHE A 145 -5.59 -1.25 -4.41
CA PHE A 145 -4.48 -2.11 -4.03
C PHE A 145 -4.36 -2.19 -2.52
N LEU A 146 -3.98 -3.36 -2.02
CA LEU A 146 -3.73 -3.58 -0.60
C LEU A 146 -2.23 -3.71 -0.36
N HIS A 147 -1.67 -2.81 0.42
CA HIS A 147 -0.31 -2.92 0.94
C HIS A 147 -0.25 -3.95 2.07
N LEU A 148 0.74 -4.84 1.99
CA LEU A 148 1.06 -5.87 2.96
C LEU A 148 2.51 -5.64 3.42
N PRO A 149 2.75 -5.24 4.68
CA PRO A 149 4.11 -5.01 5.15
C PRO A 149 4.95 -6.30 5.18
N ARG A 150 6.28 -6.15 5.02
CA ARG A 150 7.21 -7.29 5.00
C ARG A 150 7.23 -8.06 6.32
N ASP A 151 7.12 -7.35 7.44
CA ASP A 151 7.22 -7.99 8.76
C ASP A 151 5.98 -8.84 9.08
N THR A 152 4.88 -8.63 8.35
CA THR A 152 3.67 -9.44 8.49
C THR A 152 3.78 -10.79 7.77
N THR A 153 4.61 -10.92 6.73
CA THR A 153 4.75 -12.18 5.98
C THR A 153 5.59 -13.22 6.71
N GLU A 154 6.61 -12.83 7.49
CA GLU A 154 7.40 -13.77 8.29
C GLU A 154 6.57 -14.51 9.35
N VAL A 155 5.53 -13.84 9.89
CA VAL A 155 4.61 -14.45 10.86
C VAL A 155 3.66 -15.46 10.18
N ILE A 156 3.40 -15.27 8.89
CA ILE A 156 2.56 -16.17 8.09
C ILE A 156 3.34 -17.43 7.69
N ASP A 157 4.58 -17.29 7.20
CA ASP A 157 5.39 -18.40 6.70
C ASP A 157 5.90 -19.34 7.80
N LYS A 158 6.24 -18.84 8.99
CA LYS A 158 6.66 -19.67 10.14
C LYS A 158 5.55 -20.60 10.68
N ARG A 159 4.33 -20.51 10.16
CA ARG A 159 3.18 -21.33 10.57
C ARG A 159 2.72 -22.33 9.50
N ALA A 160 3.30 -22.29 8.30
CA ALA A 160 3.04 -23.23 7.23
C ALA A 160 4.03 -24.42 7.21
N ARG A 161 5.09 -24.35 8.03
CA ARG A 161 5.99 -25.45 8.36
C ARG A 161 5.66 -25.98 9.76
#